data_AF-X0XTT3-F1
#
_entry.id   AF-X0XTT3-F1
#
_cell.length_a   1.000
_cell.length_b   1.000
_cell.length_c   1.000
_cell.angle_alpha   90.00
_cell.angle_beta   90.00
_cell.angle_gamma   90.00
#
_symmetry.space_group_name_H-M   'P 1'
#
loop_
_entity.id
_entity.type
_entity.pdbx_description
1 polymer ?
#
loop_
_entity_poly.entity_id
_entity_poly.type
_entity_poly.pdbx_seq_one_letter_code
_entity_poly.pdbx_strand_id
1 'polypeptide(L)'
;MLFRSTGLGKTELVAQIADVTRQGDYLILHVDTLEPVRWRIRAGINLRDLRTLIRLILKLSVITFLVVPTHWFKKAEHPGDF
;
A
#
# COMPACT_ATOMS: atom_id res chain seq x y z
N MET A 1 3.35 -0.90 -5.80
CA MET A 1 1.96 -0.96 -5.32
C MET A 1 1.04 -0.76 -6.51
N LEU A 2 -0.10 -1.45 -6.52
CA LEU A 2 -1.16 -1.27 -7.51
C LEU A 2 -2.38 -0.68 -6.79
N PHE A 3 -3.01 0.32 -7.38
CA PHE A 3 -4.23 0.93 -6.86
C PHE A 3 -5.36 0.76 -7.86
N ARG A 4 -6.52 0.37 -7.34
CA ARG A 4 -7.78 0.33 -8.06
C ARG A 4 -8.84 1.06 -7.26
N SER A 5 -9.73 1.74 -7.97
CA SER A 5 -10.85 2.48 -7.38
C SER A 5 -11.98 2.56 -8.41
N THR A 6 -13.22 2.63 -7.94
CA THR A 6 -14.40 2.78 -8.81
C THR A 6 -14.29 4.01 -9.72
N GLY A 7 -13.63 5.08 -9.26
CA GLY A 7 -13.40 6.30 -10.04
C GLY A 7 -12.34 6.16 -11.15
N LEU A 8 -11.53 5.10 -11.15
CA LEU A 8 -10.50 4.88 -12.16
C LEU A 8 -11.00 4.07 -13.37
N GLY A 9 -12.20 3.50 -13.29
CA GLY A 9 -12.76 2.62 -14.31
C GLY A 9 -11.91 1.38 -14.50
N LYS A 10 -11.37 1.17 -15.71
CA LYS A 10 -10.47 0.05 -16.04
C LYS A 10 -8.99 0.37 -15.80
N THR A 11 -8.68 1.58 -15.33
CA THR A 11 -7.31 2.05 -15.15
C THR A 11 -6.79 1.66 -13.77
N GLU A 12 -5.53 1.28 -13.70
CA GLU A 12 -4.83 0.97 -12.46
C GLU A 12 -3.68 1.97 -12.26
N LEU A 13 -3.43 2.39 -11.02
CA LEU A 13 -2.28 3.23 -10.72
C LEU A 13 -1.14 2.35 -10.22
N VAL A 14 0.01 2.48 -10.86
CA VAL A 14 1.27 1.94 -10.34
C VAL A 14 1.87 3.01 -9.44
N ALA A 15 2.22 2.64 -8.21
CA ALA A 15 2.77 3.59 -7.24
C ALA A 15 3.80 2.94 -6.32
N GLN A 16 4.53 3.78 -5.59
CA GLN A 16 5.48 3.37 -4.56
C GLN A 16 5.27 4.18 -3.27
N ILE A 17 5.53 3.57 -2.13
CA ILE A 17 5.59 4.29 -0.86
C ILE A 17 6.82 5.21 -0.91
N ALA A 18 6.61 6.49 -0.64
CA ALA A 18 7.66 7.49 -0.64
C ALA A 18 8.13 7.82 0.78
N ASP A 19 7.20 7.97 1.73
CA ASP A 19 7.52 8.40 3.10
C ASP A 19 6.35 8.12 4.07
N VAL A 20 6.65 8.12 5.37
CA VAL A 20 5.65 8.12 6.46
C VAL A 20 6.05 9.17 7.48
N THR A 21 5.19 10.15 7.70
CA THR A 21 5.45 11.24 8.65
C THR A 21 4.34 11.35 9.69
N ARG A 22 4.68 11.73 10.92
CA ARG A 22 3.67 12.07 11.92
C ARG A 22 3.29 13.54 11.80
N GLN A 23 1.99 13.81 11.75
CA GLN A 23 1.43 15.15 11.76
C GLN A 23 0.30 15.23 12.79
N GLY A 24 0.61 15.78 13.97
CA GLY A 24 -0.31 15.80 15.10
C GLY A 24 -0.72 14.38 15.52
N ASP A 25 -2.02 14.12 15.40
CA ASP A 25 -2.66 12.85 15.76
C ASP A 25 -2.79 11.86 14.59
N TYR A 26 -2.19 12.18 13.44
CA TYR A 26 -2.20 11.35 12.24
C TYR A 26 -0.80 10.92 11.84
N LEU A 27 -0.70 9.73 11.23
CA LEU A 27 0.41 9.35 10.37
C LEU A 27 0.00 9.61 8.91
N ILE A 28 0.84 10.33 8.18
CA ILE A 28 0.65 10.62 6.76
C ILE A 28 1.55 9.67 5.97
N LEU A 29 0.92 8.72 5.27
CA LEU A 29 1.57 7.86 4.29
C LEU A 29 1.61 8.60 2.95
N HIS A 30 2.82 8.91 2.49
CA HIS A 30 3.07 9.50 1.18
C HIS A 30 3.31 8.39 0.16
N VAL A 31 2.54 8.42 -0.92
CA VAL A 31 2.65 7.46 -2.02
C VAL A 31 2.80 8.24 -3.32
N ASP A 32 3.86 7.94 -4.07
CA ASP A 32 4.08 8.51 -5.40
C ASP A 32 3.55 7.56 -6.46
N THR A 33 2.66 8.07 -7.32
CA THR A 33 2.27 7.32 -8.52
C THR A 33 3.30 7.49 -9.62
N LEU A 34 3.47 6.43 -10.39
CA LEU A 34 4.41 6.31 -11.48
C LEU A 34 3.68 6.29 -12.82
N GLU A 35 2.56 5.55 -12.87
CA GLU A 35 1.72 5.37 -14.06
C GLU A 35 0.23 5.39 -13.67
N PRO A 36 -0.67 5.91 -14.53
CA PRO A 36 -0.37 6.63 -15.78
C PRO A 36 0.01 8.10 -15.55
N VAL A 37 -0.33 8.67 -14.39
CA VAL A 37 -0.05 10.06 -14.02
C VAL A 37 0.87 10.07 -12.81
N ARG A 38 1.80 11.03 -12.74
CA ARG A 38 2.74 11.18 -11.63
C ARG A 38 2.28 12.29 -10.68
N TRP A 39 1.81 11.90 -9.50
CA TRP A 39 1.47 12.81 -8.40
C TRP A 39 1.75 12.13 -7.06
N ARG A 40 1.58 12.89 -5.98
CA ARG A 40 1.71 12.37 -4.61
C ARG A 40 0.35 12.22 -3.94
N ILE A 41 0.00 10.98 -3.63
CA ILE A 41 -1.15 10.63 -2.79
C ILE A 41 -0.72 10.72 -1.33
N ARG A 42 -1.60 11.27 -0.48
CA ARG A 42 -1.41 11.34 0.98
C ARG A 42 -2.56 10.65 1.67
N ALA A 43 -2.27 9.57 2.40
CA ALA A 43 -3.25 8.89 3.23
C ALA A 43 -3.01 9.26 4.70
N GLY A 44 -4.01 9.90 5.32
CA GLY A 44 -4.00 10.20 6.75
C GLY A 44 -4.53 9.03 7.55
N ILE A 45 -3.75 8.53 8.50
CA ILE A 45 -4.07 7.37 9.34
C ILE A 45 -4.14 7.85 10.79
N ASN A 46 -5.34 7.87 11.38
CA ASN A 46 -5.51 8.17 12.80
C ASN A 46 -5.10 6.97 13.67
N LEU A 47 -5.03 7.16 14.99
CA LEU A 47 -4.64 6.10 15.93
C LEU A 47 -5.51 4.83 15.86
N ARG A 48 -6.83 4.98 15.63
CA ARG A 48 -7.76 3.84 15.57
C ARG A 48 -7.50 3.00 14.32
N ASP A 49 -7.32 3.65 13.19
CA ASP A 49 -7.04 2.99 11.91
C ASP A 49 -5.63 2.39 11.91
N LEU A 50 -4.66 3.06 12.55
CA LEU A 50 -3.31 2.53 12.74
C LEU A 50 -3.33 1.22 13.54
N ARG A 51 -4.09 1.15 14.64
CA ARG A 51 -4.26 -0.10 15.41
C ARG A 51 -4.87 -1.21 14.56
N THR A 52 -5.86 -0.86 13.73
CA THR A 52 -6.47 -1.82 12.79
C THR A 52 -5.45 -2.30 11.76
N LEU A 53 -4.67 -1.39 11.18
CA LEU A 53 -3.62 -1.70 10.21
C LEU A 53 -2.57 -2.65 10.79
N ILE A 54 -2.05 -2.35 11.99
CA ILE A 54 -1.08 -3.21 12.69
C ILE A 54 -1.67 -4.61 12.89
N ARG A 55 -2.92 -4.70 13.38
CA ARG A 55 -3.59 -6.00 13.58
C ARG A 55 -3.74 -6.79 12.28
N LEU A 56 -4.03 -6.13 11.16
CA LEU A 56 -4.17 -6.78 9.85
C LEU A 56 -2.82 -7.27 9.30
N ILE A 57 -1.75 -6.49 9.49
CA ILE A 57 -0.38 -6.86 9.09
C ILE A 57 0.12 -8.06 9.91
N LEU A 58 -0.26 -8.15 11.19
CA LEU A 58 0.14 -9.26 12.07
C LEU A 58 -0.62 -10.58 11.83
N LYS A 59 -1.50 -10.65 10.82
CA LYS A 59 -2.13 -11.92 10.44
C LYS A 59 -1.05 -12.91 9.99
N LEU A 60 -1.14 -14.16 10.45
CA LEU A 60 -0.14 -15.19 10.14
C LEU A 60 0.07 -15.35 8.63
N SER A 61 -0.99 -15.27 7.82
CA SER A 61 -0.90 -15.33 6.35
C SER A 61 -0.10 -14.20 5.71
N VAL A 62 -0.06 -13.02 6.35
CA VAL A 62 0.74 -11.86 5.89
C VAL A 62 2.18 -11.99 6.39
N ILE A 63 2.37 -12.46 7.62
CA ILE A 63 3.70 -12.71 8.17
C ILE A 63 4.41 -13.79 7.35
N THR A 64 3.74 -14.90 7.03
CA THR A 64 4.33 -15.96 6.19
C THR A 64 4.72 -15.43 4.81
N PHE A 65 3.92 -14.54 4.22
CA PHE A 65 4.27 -13.88 2.96
C PHE A 65 5.58 -13.08 3.04
N LEU A 66 5.85 -12.41 4.17
CA LEU A 66 7.09 -11.65 4.39
C LEU A 66 8.32 -12.56 4.56
N VAL A 67 8.19 -13.68 5.28
CA VAL A 67 9.33 -14.53 5.67
C VAL A 67 9.71 -15.58 4.62
N VAL A 68 8.87 -15.84 3.61
CA VAL A 68 9.15 -16.81 2.54
C VAL A 68 10.24 -16.25 1.60
N PRO A 69 11.47 -16.80 1.60
CA PRO A 69 12.60 -16.20 0.87
C PRO A 69 12.44 -16.25 -0.65
N THR A 70 11.67 -17.22 -1.16
CA THR A 70 11.43 -17.37 -2.61
C THR A 70 10.68 -16.16 -3.20
N HIS A 71 9.92 -15.42 -2.39
CA HIS A 71 9.20 -14.23 -2.84
C HIS A 71 10.10 -13.00 -2.98
N TRP A 72 11.29 -12.99 -2.36
CA TRP A 72 12.19 -11.83 -2.38
C TRP A 72 12.92 -11.69 -3.73
N PHE A 73 13.10 -12.81 -4.43
CA PHE A 73 13.78 -12.85 -5.73
C PHE A 73 12.81 -12.96 -6.91
N LYS A 74 11.52 -13.17 -6.67
CA LYS A 74 10.50 -13.26 -7.72
C LYS A 74 9.90 -11.88 -7.99
N LYS A 75 9.78 -11.49 -9.26
CA LYS A 75 8.99 -10.31 -9.65
C LYS A 75 7.51 -10.58 -9.33
N ALA A 76 6.86 -9.65 -8.64
CA ALA A 76 5.43 -9.77 -8.33
C ALA A 76 4.60 -9.85 -9.62
N GLU A 77 3.80 -10.91 -9.76
CA GLU A 77 2.84 -11.08 -10.84
C GLU A 77 1.59 -10.23 -10.57
N HIS A 78 0.89 -9.83 -11.64
CA HIS A 78 -0.33 -9.03 -11.51
C HIS A 78 -1.43 -9.84 -10.81
N PRO A 79 -2.06 -9.35 -9.73
CA PRO A 79 -3.00 -10.12 -8.92
C PRO A 79 -4.42 -10.28 -9.53
N GLY A 80 -4.57 -10.09 -10.84
CA GLY A 80 -5.87 -10.13 -11.52
C GLY A 80 -6.82 -9.01 -11.10
N ASP A 81 -8.07 -9.35 -10.81
CA ASP A 81 -9.07 -8.43 -10.25
C ASP A 81 -9.01 -8.46 -8.72
N PHE A 82 -8.35 -7.47 -8.13
CA PHE A 82 -8.18 -7.28 -6.68
C PHE A 82 -8.92 -6.06 -6.15
#